data_AF-A0A7Y6YUQ7-F1
#
_entry.id   AF-A0A7Y6YUQ7-F1
#
_cell.length_a   1.000
_cell.length_b   1.000
_cell.length_c   1.000
_cell.angle_alpha   90.00
_cell.angle_beta   90.00
_cell.angle_gamma   90.00
#
_symmetry.space_group_name_H-M   'P 1'
#
loop_
_entity.id
_entity.type
_entity.pdbx_description
1 polymer ?
#
loop_
_entity_poly.entity_id
_entity_poly.type
_entity_poly.pdbx_seq_one_letter_code
_entity_poly.pdbx_strand_id
1 'polypeptide(L)' 'MALYEVAIYNELVKQAVKNGEHSQYSDDWADTHYIEVSARDESDARRKILTKYPKEKGFMITGIMPA' A
#
# COMPACT_ATOMS: atom_id res chain seq x y z
N MET A 1 3.72 -15.40 -15.37
CA MET A 1 3.39 -14.30 -14.44
C MET A 1 2.86 -14.96 -13.19
N ALA A 2 3.33 -14.52 -12.04
CA ALA A 2 2.89 -15.00 -10.74
C ALA A 2 1.97 -13.95 -10.10
N LEU A 3 1.11 -14.41 -9.19
CA LEU A 3 0.32 -13.54 -8.35
C LEU A 3 1.13 -13.22 -7.10
N TYR A 4 1.12 -11.96 -6.70
CA TYR A 4 1.79 -11.49 -5.50
C TYR A 4 0.80 -10.74 -4.64
N GLU A 5 0.81 -11.01 -3.35
CA GLU A 5 0.10 -10.22 -2.36
C GLU A 5 1.04 -9.14 -1.79
N VAL A 6 0.61 -7.89 -1.86
CA VAL A 6 1.37 -6.74 -1.39
C VAL A 6 0.68 -6.13 -0.18
N ALA A 7 1.37 -6.16 0.95
CA ALA A 7 0.96 -5.50 2.17
C ALA A 7 1.35 -4.02 2.11
N ILE A 8 0.37 -3.13 2.20
CA ILE A 8 0.53 -1.68 2.02
C ILE A 8 -0.40 -0.91 2.96
N TYR A 9 0.08 0.17 3.55
CA TYR A 9 -0.73 1.10 4.35
C TYR A 9 -0.42 2.54 3.96
N ASN A 10 -1.21 3.52 4.41
CA ASN A 10 -0.91 4.93 4.23
C ASN A 10 -0.49 5.55 5.58
N GLU A 11 0.78 5.91 5.68
CA GLU A 11 1.34 6.49 6.90
C GLU A 11 0.73 7.85 7.24
N LEU A 12 0.40 8.67 6.23
CA LEU A 12 -0.23 9.98 6.45
C LEU A 12 -1.64 9.82 7.02
N VAL A 13 -2.41 8.85 6.52
CA VAL A 13 -3.72 8.51 7.08
C VAL A 13 -3.58 8.01 8.51
N LYS A 14 -2.62 7.11 8.75
CA LYS A 14 -2.36 6.59 10.10
C LYS A 14 -2.03 7.71 11.11
N GLN A 15 -1.25 8.70 10.69
CA GLN A 15 -0.95 9.88 11.51
C GLN A 15 -2.20 10.76 11.71
N ALA A 16 -2.95 11.04 10.65
CA ALA A 16 -4.16 11.86 10.72
C ALA A 16 -5.20 11.25 11.67
N VAL A 17 -5.50 9.95 11.53
CA VAL A 17 -6.42 9.20 12.42
C VAL A 17 -5.95 9.29 13.88
N LYS A 18 -4.64 9.11 14.13
CA LYS A 18 -4.07 9.22 15.48
C LYS A 18 -4.21 10.61 16.09
N ASN A 19 -4.12 11.66 15.27
CA ASN A 19 -4.25 13.05 15.70
C ASN A 19 -5.70 13.55 15.73
N GLY A 20 -6.66 12.77 15.23
CA GLY A 20 -8.05 13.22 15.04
C GLY A 20 -8.21 14.23 13.89
N GLU A 21 -7.29 14.20 12.92
CA GLU A 21 -7.30 15.04 11.73
C GLU A 21 -7.94 14.30 10.53
N HIS A 22 -8.40 15.06 9.53
CA HIS A 22 -8.94 14.48 8.31
C HIS A 22 -7.82 14.26 7.28
N SER A 23 -7.76 13.06 6.71
CA SER A 23 -6.85 12.74 5.60
C SER A 23 -7.55 12.84 4.25
N GLN A 24 -6.77 12.91 3.16
CA GLN A 24 -7.30 12.86 1.79
C GLN A 24 -7.83 11.47 1.41
N TYR A 25 -7.48 10.44 2.17
CA TYR A 25 -7.92 9.06 1.97
C TYR A 25 -8.76 8.61 3.16
N SER A 26 -9.58 7.58 2.93
CA SER A 26 -10.40 6.95 3.97
C SER A 26 -9.55 6.47 5.14
N ASP A 27 -10.06 6.61 6.37
CA ASP A 27 -9.36 6.27 7.61
C ASP A 27 -8.90 4.80 7.67
N ASP A 28 -9.62 3.93 6.98
CA ASP A 28 -9.29 2.51 6.77
C ASP A 28 -7.89 2.28 6.15
N TRP A 29 -7.33 3.28 5.45
CA TRP A 29 -5.94 3.22 4.97
C TRP A 29 -4.88 3.41 6.06
N ALA A 30 -5.26 3.68 7.31
CA ALA A 30 -4.35 3.64 8.45
C ALA A 30 -3.88 2.21 8.76
N ASP A 31 -4.70 1.22 8.43
CA ASP A 31 -4.43 -0.20 8.58
C ASP A 31 -3.72 -0.76 7.34
N THR A 32 -3.17 -1.97 7.48
CA THR A 32 -2.49 -2.65 6.38
C THR A 32 -3.50 -3.32 5.46
N HIS A 33 -3.48 -2.92 4.20
CA HIS A 33 -4.22 -3.51 3.10
C HIS A 33 -3.38 -4.54 2.36
N TYR A 34 -4.00 -5.64 1.96
CA TYR A 34 -3.39 -6.68 1.16
C TYR A 34 -3.96 -6.59 -0.24
N ILE A 35 -3.09 -6.33 -1.22
CA ILE A 35 -3.49 -6.12 -2.62
C ILE A 35 -2.80 -7.15 -3.49
N GLU A 36 -3.59 -7.96 -4.17
CA GLU A 36 -3.08 -8.92 -5.15
C GLU A 36 -2.72 -8.22 -6.47
N VAL A 37 -1.55 -8.53 -6.99
CA VAL A 37 -1.05 -8.01 -8.27
C VAL A 37 -0.35 -9.10 -9.06
N SER A 38 -0.73 -9.24 -10.32
CA SER A 38 -0.03 -10.12 -11.25
C SER A 38 1.28 -9.46 -11.69
N ALA A 39 2.41 -10.08 -11.38
CA ALA A 39 3.74 -9.55 -11.67
C ALA A 39 4.69 -10.64 -12.18
N ARG A 40 5.85 -10.21 -12.68
CA ARG A 40 6.93 -11.14 -13.07
C ARG A 40 7.74 -11.61 -11.87
N ASP A 41 7.93 -10.71 -10.91
CA ASP A 41 8.77 -10.84 -9.73
C ASP A 41 8.35 -9.77 -8.70
N GLU A 42 8.85 -9.88 -7.46
CA GLU A 42 8.50 -8.95 -6.36
C GLU A 42 8.82 -7.48 -6.70
N SER A 43 9.88 -7.25 -7.49
CA SER A 43 10.26 -5.91 -7.94
C SER A 43 9.24 -5.32 -8.92
N ASP A 44 8.76 -6.12 -9.87
CA ASP A 44 7.66 -5.75 -10.76
C ASP A 44 6.35 -5.52 -9.99
N ALA A 45 6.03 -6.38 -9.02
CA ALA A 45 4.85 -6.23 -8.14
C ALA A 45 4.90 -4.89 -7.39
N ARG A 46 6.05 -4.58 -6.79
CA ARG A 46 6.30 -3.29 -6.12
C ARG A 46 6.06 -2.11 -7.04
N ARG A 47 6.65 -2.13 -8.25
CA ARG A 47 6.50 -1.04 -9.22
C ARG A 47 5.05 -0.83 -9.61
N LYS A 48 4.31 -1.91 -9.89
CA LYS A 48 2.89 -1.86 -10.25
C LYS A 48 2.03 -1.27 -9.14
N ILE A 49 2.25 -1.71 -7.90
CA ILE A 49 1.52 -1.17 -6.75
C ILE A 49 1.86 0.31 -6.54
N LEU A 50 3.14 0.70 -6.60
CA LEU A 50 3.53 2.11 -6.41
C LEU A 50 3.02 3.04 -7.51
N THR A 51 2.75 2.55 -8.72
CA THR A 51 2.08 3.34 -9.76
C THR A 51 0.66 3.75 -9.34
N LYS A 52 -0.07 2.87 -8.64
CA LYS A 52 -1.44 3.13 -8.18
C LYS A 52 -1.49 3.78 -6.80
N TYR A 53 -0.53 3.44 -5.94
CA TYR A 53 -0.40 3.88 -4.56
C TYR A 53 1.00 4.50 -4.35
N PRO A 54 1.21 5.74 -4.82
CA PRO A 54 2.52 6.36 -4.84
C PRO A 54 3.01 6.71 -3.43
N LYS A 55 4.31 6.46 -3.19
CA LYS A 55 4.96 6.76 -1.91
C LYS A 55 4.86 8.24 -1.53
N GLU A 56 4.88 9.14 -2.51
CA GLU A 56 4.74 10.59 -2.33
C GLU A 56 3.41 11.00 -1.67
N LYS A 57 2.38 10.15 -1.77
CA LYS A 57 1.07 10.35 -1.14
C LYS A 57 0.92 9.59 0.19
N GLY A 58 2.03 9.14 0.78
CA GLY A 58 2.06 8.49 2.09
C GLY A 58 1.96 6.97 2.08
N PHE A 59 1.84 6.34 0.90
CA PHE A 59 1.71 4.88 0.81
C PHE A 59 3.05 4.17 1.06
N MET A 60 3.04 3.22 1.98
CA MET A 60 4.20 2.43 2.39
C MET A 60 3.91 0.94 2.24
N ILE A 61 4.74 0.27 1.44
CA ILE A 61 4.71 -1.19 1.29
C ILE A 61 5.52 -1.80 2.44
N THR A 62 4.90 -2.71 3.20
CA THR A 62 5.52 -3.43 4.33
C THR A 62 5.98 -4.82 3.96
N GLY A 63 5.37 -5.44 2.95
CA GLY A 63 5.67 -6.79 2.54
C GLY A 63 5.18 -7.08 1.13
N ILE A 64 5.87 -7.99 0.47
CA ILE A 64 5.47 -8.57 -0.82
C ILE A 64 5.70 -10.07 -0.68
N MET A 65 4.70 -10.87 -0.98
CA MET A 65 4.80 -12.32 -0.94
C MET A 65 4.09 -12.95 -2.14
N PRO A 66 4.57 -14.10 -2.65
CA PRO A 66 3.81 -14.86 -3.63
C PRO A 66 2.48 -15.30 -3.03
N ALA A 67 1.39 -15.12 -3.79
CA ALA A 67 0.05 -15.57 -3.42
C ALA A 67 -0.21 -17.02 -3.83
#